data_AF-A0A175JU22-F1
#
_entry.id   AF-A0A175JU22-F1
#
_cell.length_a   1.000
_cell.length_b   1.000
_cell.length_c   1.000
_cell.angle_alpha   90.00
_cell.angle_beta   90.00
_cell.angle_gamma   90.00
#
_symmetry.space_group_name_H-M   'P 1'
#
loop_
_entity.id
_entity.type
_entity.pdbx_description
1 polymer ?
#
loop_
_entity_poly.entity_id
_entity_poly.type
_entity_poly.pdbx_seq_one_letter_code
_entity_poly.pdbx_strand_id
1 'polypeptide(L)'
;MIFIIFSFFWIRGIVNANEILCQSISNHCNEKLNRENCQVLEINKDFYITKECDELMKDINQINISKNCTIIIDEDINIQQKILVERGVHVILMRNSIIRNGMIIERDSIVEIPQIEIKQSKVIVKGTLEVQGNVIIEENSTLEINNNGHFNVKQGRVILKSNGLFINGNESEIIIFDSLIGYENSSILFKEGSHLVINNQIELYDNTILTIEKECIIQINGYFVNVFNNGQIHIGSMSLFECQNLYIYGTSIISIEDNVKLITNNIYVFQTPHLDIKNNVYINVKKYISSYSKAVIELGSNSIVNASSIFLLYNTTLNTGESTIISSNSFELSGDSLLNIGKNTTITVSGKKLSKECLNNNSHDFCYSLSIKGKSTIIVDNNYQFNPIFNIQFGRVNQWNTTNIILMNSNERCVDLYSFKESYDFINEVEKEEYHLMCNKKLGRYCIGLIDYHVECNQNKYHCPCDETIKEEL
;
A
#
# COMPACT_ATOMS: atom_id res chain seq x y z
N MET A 1 11.68 -85.16 33.34
CA MET A 1 11.36 -84.43 32.09
C MET A 1 10.00 -83.77 32.28
N ILE A 2 9.99 -82.50 32.67
CA ILE A 2 8.78 -81.71 32.89
C ILE A 2 8.97 -80.40 32.13
N PHE A 3 8.13 -80.20 31.11
CA PHE A 3 7.99 -78.95 30.38
C PHE A 3 7.17 -77.97 31.24
N ILE A 4 7.69 -76.75 31.44
CA ILE A 4 6.87 -75.62 31.91
C ILE A 4 7.01 -74.52 30.84
N ILE A 5 5.88 -74.24 30.21
CA ILE A 5 5.67 -73.19 29.22
C ILE A 5 5.51 -71.86 29.98
N PHE A 6 6.33 -70.86 29.67
CA PHE A 6 6.08 -69.48 30.07
C PHE A 6 5.16 -68.82 29.04
N SER A 7 3.93 -68.54 29.47
CA SER A 7 2.98 -67.71 28.73
C SER A 7 3.31 -66.23 28.98
N PHE A 8 3.76 -65.51 27.95
CA PHE A 8 3.73 -64.05 27.92
C PHE A 8 2.27 -63.60 27.75
N PHE A 9 1.63 -63.13 28.82
CA PHE A 9 0.41 -62.33 28.71
C PHE A 9 0.80 -60.87 28.45
N TRP A 10 0.65 -60.42 27.19
CA TRP A 10 0.50 -59.01 26.85
C TRP A 10 -0.86 -58.53 27.37
N ILE A 11 -0.88 -57.80 28.47
CA ILE A 11 -2.06 -57.04 28.89
C ILE A 11 -1.90 -55.62 28.36
N ARG A 12 -2.63 -55.31 27.28
CA ARG A 12 -2.90 -53.93 26.85
C ARG A 12 -3.82 -53.30 27.89
N GLY A 13 -3.26 -52.48 28.77
CA GLY A 13 -4.02 -51.61 29.67
C GLY A 13 -4.15 -50.22 29.06
N ILE A 14 -5.36 -49.85 28.64
CA ILE A 14 -5.75 -48.45 28.34
C ILE A 14 -6.44 -47.94 29.60
N VAL A 15 -5.95 -46.84 30.17
CA VAL A 15 -6.58 -46.20 31.34
C VAL A 15 -6.99 -44.78 30.98
N ASN A 16 -8.29 -44.52 31.10
CA ASN A 16 -8.89 -43.19 31.08
C ASN A 16 -8.78 -42.57 32.48
N ALA A 17 -8.22 -41.36 32.57
CA ALA A 17 -8.19 -40.59 33.82
C ALA A 17 -9.09 -39.35 33.70
N ASN A 18 -10.11 -39.34 34.56
CA ASN A 18 -10.89 -38.18 34.97
C ASN A 18 -10.05 -37.33 35.95
N GLU A 19 -10.33 -36.02 35.96
CA GLU A 19 -9.80 -34.97 36.85
C GLU A 19 -8.47 -34.32 36.42
N ILE A 20 -8.62 -33.05 36.04
CA ILE A 20 -7.63 -32.18 35.40
C ILE A 20 -6.93 -31.39 36.50
N LEU A 21 -5.79 -31.90 36.97
CA LEU A 21 -4.90 -31.23 37.92
C LEU A 21 -3.49 -31.78 37.71
N CYS A 22 -2.76 -31.26 36.72
CA CYS A 22 -1.35 -31.52 36.37
C CYS A 22 -0.81 -32.93 36.70
N GLN A 23 -1.61 -33.98 36.50
CA GLN A 23 -1.18 -35.36 36.64
C GLN A 23 -0.80 -35.87 35.25
N SER A 24 0.49 -36.16 35.14
CA SER A 24 1.24 -36.62 33.97
C SER A 24 0.42 -37.48 33.00
N ILE A 25 0.08 -36.91 31.84
CA ILE A 25 -0.21 -37.68 30.62
C ILE A 25 1.03 -37.56 29.73
N SER A 26 2.10 -38.23 30.14
CA SER A 26 3.20 -38.59 29.26
C SER A 26 3.66 -39.97 29.70
N ASN A 27 3.56 -40.96 28.82
CA ASN A 27 4.06 -42.31 29.08
C ASN A 27 5.59 -42.37 29.21
N HIS A 28 6.29 -41.23 29.19
CA HIS A 28 7.74 -41.11 29.24
C HIS A 28 8.28 -40.30 30.43
N CYS A 29 7.40 -39.72 31.27
CA CYS A 29 7.84 -38.90 32.40
C CYS A 29 7.43 -39.59 33.71
N ASN A 30 8.30 -40.48 34.22
CA ASN A 30 8.07 -41.20 35.48
C ASN A 30 8.14 -40.24 36.68
N GLU A 31 7.03 -40.18 37.44
CA GLU A 31 6.81 -39.72 38.82
C GLU A 31 7.38 -38.36 39.32
N LYS A 32 8.40 -37.76 38.69
CA LYS A 32 8.91 -36.41 38.99
C LYS A 32 9.48 -35.76 37.73
N LEU A 33 8.95 -34.60 37.36
CA LEU A 33 9.49 -33.73 36.31
C LEU A 33 10.86 -33.21 36.77
N ASN A 34 11.94 -33.81 36.27
CA ASN A 34 13.28 -33.23 36.33
C ASN A 34 13.88 -33.18 34.91
N ARG A 35 14.85 -32.28 34.71
CA ARG A 35 15.60 -32.08 33.45
C ARG A 35 16.21 -33.34 32.84
N GLU A 36 16.44 -34.38 33.63
CA GLU A 36 17.08 -35.62 33.18
C GLU A 36 16.08 -36.60 32.54
N ASN A 37 14.78 -36.47 32.84
CA ASN A 37 13.78 -37.50 32.51
C ASN A 37 12.65 -37.05 31.56
N CYS A 38 12.44 -35.74 31.32
CA CYS A 38 11.27 -35.27 30.54
C CYS A 38 11.55 -33.96 29.79
N GLN A 39 11.91 -34.04 28.51
CA GLN A 39 12.16 -32.86 27.66
C GLN A 39 10.94 -32.38 26.89
N VAL A 40 9.92 -33.22 26.73
CA VAL A 40 8.72 -32.97 25.92
C VAL A 40 7.47 -33.35 26.71
N LEU A 41 6.50 -32.44 26.78
CA LEU A 41 5.15 -32.69 27.27
C LEU A 41 4.23 -33.00 26.08
N GLU A 42 3.51 -34.11 26.11
CA GLU A 42 2.51 -34.44 25.09
C GLU A 42 1.09 -34.16 25.61
N ILE A 43 0.32 -33.35 24.89
CA ILE A 43 -1.09 -33.04 25.16
C ILE A 43 -1.93 -33.69 24.07
N ASN A 44 -2.79 -34.63 24.47
CA ASN A 44 -3.62 -35.42 23.54
C ASN A 44 -5.11 -35.45 23.93
N LYS A 45 -5.52 -34.57 24.85
CA LYS A 45 -6.89 -34.31 25.29
C LYS A 45 -6.94 -32.92 25.93
N ASP A 46 -8.14 -32.46 26.30
CA ASP A 46 -8.31 -31.19 26.99
C ASP A 46 -7.38 -31.05 28.21
N PHE A 47 -6.75 -29.88 28.33
CA PHE A 47 -5.68 -29.66 29.30
C PHE A 47 -5.80 -28.28 29.95
N TYR A 48 -5.56 -28.23 31.27
CA TYR A 48 -5.57 -26.97 32.01
C TYR A 48 -4.18 -26.71 32.57
N ILE A 49 -3.57 -25.60 32.13
CA ILE A 49 -2.29 -25.13 32.62
C ILE A 49 -2.57 -24.21 33.81
N THR A 50 -2.45 -24.76 35.02
CA THR A 50 -2.54 -24.02 36.28
C THR A 50 -1.18 -23.40 36.67
N LYS A 51 -1.17 -22.49 37.65
CA LYS A 51 0.09 -21.93 38.18
C LYS A 51 1.06 -23.00 38.69
N GLU A 52 0.53 -24.07 39.30
CA GLU A 52 1.33 -25.23 39.73
C GLU A 52 1.92 -26.00 38.54
N CYS A 53 1.18 -26.14 37.43
CA CYS A 53 1.72 -26.72 36.19
C CYS A 53 2.89 -25.90 35.65
N ASP A 54 2.77 -24.58 35.62
CA ASP A 54 3.81 -23.71 35.10
C ASP A 54 5.14 -23.90 35.85
N GLU A 55 5.09 -24.05 37.17
CA GLU A 55 6.28 -24.37 37.98
C GLU A 55 6.92 -25.70 37.60
N LEU A 56 6.09 -26.72 37.35
CA LEU A 56 6.53 -28.05 36.95
C LEU A 56 7.06 -28.10 35.51
N MET A 57 6.59 -27.20 34.64
CA MET A 57 7.00 -27.11 33.24
C MET A 57 8.29 -26.29 33.04
N LYS A 58 8.85 -25.65 34.07
CA LYS A 58 10.08 -24.83 33.98
C LYS A 58 11.26 -25.55 33.31
N ASP A 59 11.33 -26.87 33.46
CA ASP A 59 12.40 -27.71 32.91
C ASP A 59 12.04 -28.42 31.60
N ILE A 60 10.82 -28.24 31.10
CA ILE A 60 10.36 -28.81 29.82
C ILE A 60 10.78 -27.88 28.68
N ASN A 61 11.28 -28.45 27.59
CA ASN A 61 11.72 -27.67 26.43
C ASN A 61 10.58 -27.45 25.42
N GLN A 62 9.72 -28.44 25.24
CA GLN A 62 8.71 -28.46 24.19
C GLN A 62 7.37 -29.03 24.67
N ILE A 63 6.26 -28.46 24.21
CA ILE A 63 4.91 -28.98 24.34
C ILE A 63 4.45 -29.44 22.96
N ASN A 64 4.11 -30.71 22.82
CA ASN A 64 3.53 -31.30 21.62
C ASN A 64 2.03 -31.49 21.81
N ILE A 65 1.23 -31.04 20.86
CA ILE A 65 -0.21 -31.23 20.86
C ILE A 65 -0.57 -32.17 19.71
N SER A 66 -0.89 -33.42 20.04
CA SER A 66 -1.01 -34.54 19.08
C SER A 66 -2.47 -34.92 18.75
N LYS A 67 -3.45 -34.34 19.46
CA LYS A 67 -4.89 -34.54 19.20
C LYS A 67 -5.69 -33.28 19.45
N ASN A 68 -6.89 -33.25 18.87
CA ASN A 68 -7.83 -32.16 19.06
C ASN A 68 -8.11 -31.95 20.55
N CYS A 69 -7.97 -30.72 21.01
CA CYS A 69 -8.15 -30.38 22.41
C CYS A 69 -8.40 -28.90 22.62
N THR A 70 -8.97 -28.61 23.78
CA THR A 70 -9.05 -27.28 24.35
C THR A 70 -7.98 -27.14 25.43
N ILE A 71 -7.14 -26.11 25.33
CA ILE A 71 -6.16 -25.77 26.36
C ILE A 71 -6.61 -24.49 27.05
N ILE A 72 -6.81 -24.60 28.35
CA ILE A 72 -7.13 -23.47 29.22
C ILE A 72 -5.83 -23.10 29.94
N ILE A 73 -5.55 -21.81 30.05
CA ILE A 73 -4.33 -21.30 30.71
C ILE A 73 -4.78 -20.36 31.84
N ASP A 74 -4.25 -20.53 33.04
CA ASP A 74 -4.51 -19.64 34.17
C ASP A 74 -4.08 -18.19 33.89
N GLU A 75 -4.66 -17.24 34.62
CA GLU A 75 -4.28 -15.83 34.48
C GLU A 75 -2.82 -15.69 34.96
N ASP A 76 -2.05 -14.85 34.27
CA ASP A 76 -0.63 -14.57 34.51
C ASP A 76 0.40 -15.60 34.03
N ILE A 77 0.00 -16.72 33.40
CA ILE A 77 0.95 -17.71 32.89
C ILE A 77 1.44 -17.32 31.49
N ASN A 78 2.76 -17.29 31.32
CA ASN A 78 3.42 -17.08 30.04
C ASN A 78 4.06 -18.37 29.56
N ILE A 79 3.66 -18.89 28.41
CA ILE A 79 4.23 -20.13 27.90
C ILE A 79 5.69 -19.87 27.47
N GLN A 80 6.60 -20.44 28.25
CA GLN A 80 8.04 -20.40 27.98
C GLN A 80 8.51 -21.59 27.16
N GLN A 81 7.69 -22.61 26.96
CA GLN A 81 8.08 -23.77 26.17
C GLN A 81 7.86 -23.49 24.68
N LYS A 82 8.62 -24.18 23.83
CA LYS A 82 8.30 -24.23 22.41
C LYS A 82 7.01 -25.03 22.22
N ILE A 83 6.05 -24.50 21.48
CA ILE A 83 4.79 -25.21 21.20
C ILE A 83 4.86 -25.83 19.78
N LEU A 84 4.52 -27.11 19.66
CA LEU A 84 4.34 -27.80 18.38
C LEU A 84 2.92 -28.36 18.32
N VAL A 85 2.12 -27.85 17.39
CA VAL A 85 0.81 -28.42 17.04
C VAL A 85 1.02 -29.36 15.86
N GLU A 86 0.71 -30.64 16.07
CA GLU A 86 0.92 -31.68 15.06
C GLU A 86 -0.08 -31.58 13.91
N ARG A 87 0.23 -32.31 12.83
CA ARG A 87 -0.53 -32.29 11.59
C ARG A 87 -1.99 -32.72 11.82
N GLY A 88 -2.93 -31.98 11.25
CA GLY A 88 -4.36 -32.36 11.31
C GLY A 88 -5.02 -32.14 12.66
N VAL A 89 -4.37 -31.43 13.58
CA VAL A 89 -4.86 -31.17 14.93
C VAL A 89 -5.60 -29.84 15.01
N HIS A 90 -6.75 -29.81 15.68
CA HIS A 90 -7.46 -28.59 16.02
C HIS A 90 -7.28 -28.24 17.50
N VAL A 91 -6.70 -27.08 17.78
CA VAL A 91 -6.43 -26.60 19.14
C VAL A 91 -7.19 -25.30 19.39
N ILE A 92 -7.88 -25.23 20.52
CA ILE A 92 -8.49 -24.00 21.02
C ILE A 92 -7.75 -23.57 22.28
N LEU A 93 -7.06 -22.44 22.22
CA LEU A 93 -6.43 -21.81 23.39
C LEU A 93 -7.44 -20.83 23.99
N MET A 94 -7.96 -21.07 25.19
CA MET A 94 -9.08 -20.25 25.72
C MET A 94 -8.66 -18.88 26.27
N ARG A 95 -7.36 -18.58 26.37
CA ARG A 95 -6.84 -17.32 26.92
C ARG A 95 -5.78 -16.69 26.03
N ASN A 96 -5.55 -15.40 26.26
CA ASN A 96 -4.46 -14.65 25.63
C ASN A 96 -3.14 -15.38 25.91
N SER A 97 -2.31 -15.55 24.88
CA SER A 97 -1.02 -16.23 25.04
C SER A 97 0.13 -15.31 24.69
N ILE A 98 1.15 -15.31 25.56
CA ILE A 98 2.46 -14.72 25.29
C ILE A 98 3.42 -15.86 24.92
N ILE A 99 3.98 -15.81 23.71
CA ILE A 99 4.87 -16.83 23.17
C ILE A 99 6.32 -16.34 23.22
N ARG A 100 7.16 -17.03 24.00
CA ARG A 100 8.58 -16.66 24.21
C ARG A 100 9.61 -17.58 23.57
N ASN A 101 9.32 -18.87 23.42
CA ASN A 101 10.26 -19.83 22.80
C ASN A 101 9.75 -20.42 21.47
N GLY A 102 8.76 -19.74 20.89
CA GLY A 102 8.24 -20.02 19.57
C GLY A 102 7.10 -21.04 19.53
N MET A 103 6.43 -21.06 18.39
CA MET A 103 5.28 -21.92 18.13
C MET A 103 5.32 -22.37 16.67
N ILE A 104 5.02 -23.65 16.43
CA ILE A 104 4.90 -24.21 15.09
C ILE A 104 3.53 -24.86 14.97
N ILE A 105 2.78 -24.43 13.96
CA ILE A 105 1.47 -24.99 13.60
C ILE A 105 1.68 -25.78 12.31
N GLU A 106 1.65 -27.11 12.37
CA GLU A 106 1.90 -27.96 11.21
C GLU A 106 0.74 -27.91 10.19
N ARG A 107 0.96 -28.48 9.00
CA ARG A 107 -0.04 -28.49 7.93
C ARG A 107 -1.35 -29.14 8.39
N ASP A 108 -2.46 -28.75 7.75
CA ASP A 108 -3.81 -29.27 8.01
C ASP A 108 -4.30 -29.06 9.47
N SER A 109 -3.52 -28.37 10.31
CA SER A 109 -3.87 -28.07 11.70
C SER A 109 -4.46 -26.66 11.82
N ILE A 110 -5.28 -26.45 12.84
CA ILE A 110 -5.96 -25.19 13.11
C ILE A 110 -5.70 -24.82 14.56
N VAL A 111 -5.24 -23.59 14.80
CA VAL A 111 -5.15 -23.03 16.15
C VAL A 111 -6.04 -21.80 16.24
N GLU A 112 -6.96 -21.83 17.19
CA GLU A 112 -7.78 -20.69 17.56
C GLU A 112 -7.27 -20.10 18.86
N ILE A 113 -7.07 -18.78 18.88
CA ILE A 113 -6.58 -18.06 20.06
C ILE A 113 -7.25 -16.68 20.22
N PRO A 114 -7.63 -16.26 21.44
CA PRO A 114 -8.17 -14.93 21.69
C PRO A 114 -7.23 -13.80 21.31
N GLN A 115 -5.96 -13.87 21.72
CA GLN A 115 -4.94 -12.87 21.41
C GLN A 115 -3.57 -13.53 21.46
N ILE A 116 -2.66 -13.13 20.58
CA ILE A 116 -1.27 -13.61 20.61
C ILE A 116 -0.30 -12.43 20.69
N GLU A 117 0.67 -12.54 21.60
CA GLU A 117 1.80 -11.64 21.71
C GLU A 117 3.09 -12.46 21.56
N ILE A 118 3.92 -12.11 20.59
CA ILE A 118 5.17 -12.82 20.28
C ILE A 118 6.32 -11.97 20.79
N LYS A 119 7.13 -12.49 21.72
CA LYS A 119 8.25 -11.77 22.34
C LYS A 119 9.57 -12.49 22.13
N GLN A 120 10.50 -11.83 21.45
CA GLN A 120 11.86 -12.32 21.16
C GLN A 120 11.85 -13.75 20.61
N SER A 121 10.83 -14.06 19.79
CA SER A 121 10.54 -15.42 19.36
C SER A 121 9.93 -15.46 17.97
N LYS A 122 9.75 -16.68 17.45
CA LYS A 122 9.21 -16.93 16.12
C LYS A 122 8.01 -17.87 16.18
N VAL A 123 6.91 -17.44 15.55
CA VAL A 123 5.73 -18.28 15.29
C VAL A 123 5.70 -18.64 13.80
N ILE A 124 5.58 -19.93 13.49
CA ILE A 124 5.53 -20.46 12.13
C ILE A 124 4.18 -21.15 11.91
N VAL A 125 3.41 -20.67 10.94
CA VAL A 125 2.09 -21.18 10.62
C VAL A 125 2.13 -21.89 9.27
N LYS A 126 2.16 -23.23 9.28
CA LYS A 126 2.04 -24.06 8.06
C LYS A 126 0.60 -24.55 7.81
N GLY A 127 -0.26 -24.49 8.83
CA GLY A 127 -1.69 -24.74 8.74
C GLY A 127 -2.46 -23.42 8.81
N THR A 128 -3.41 -23.35 9.74
CA THR A 128 -4.26 -22.17 9.96
C THR A 128 -4.07 -21.61 11.37
N LEU A 129 -3.90 -20.29 11.47
CA LEU A 129 -3.96 -19.55 12.73
C LEU A 129 -5.14 -18.56 12.68
N GLU A 130 -6.10 -18.76 13.58
CA GLU A 130 -7.22 -17.85 13.77
C GLU A 130 -7.08 -17.10 15.09
N VAL A 131 -7.02 -15.78 15.02
CA VAL A 131 -6.92 -14.90 16.19
C VAL A 131 -8.20 -14.09 16.31
N GLN A 132 -8.85 -14.13 17.48
CA GLN A 132 -10.10 -13.39 17.69
C GLN A 132 -9.83 -11.89 17.85
N GLY A 133 -8.84 -11.53 18.65
CA GLY A 133 -8.42 -10.17 18.99
C GLY A 133 -7.11 -9.79 18.31
N ASN A 134 -6.19 -9.17 19.05
CA ASN A 134 -4.96 -8.60 18.48
C ASN A 134 -3.85 -9.63 18.26
N VAL A 135 -2.98 -9.30 17.31
CA VAL A 135 -1.69 -9.96 17.09
C VAL A 135 -0.62 -8.91 17.31
N ILE A 136 0.24 -9.15 18.30
CA ILE A 136 1.31 -8.22 18.65
C ILE A 136 2.64 -8.92 18.41
N ILE A 137 3.42 -8.39 17.46
CA ILE A 137 4.77 -8.83 17.14
C ILE A 137 5.71 -7.82 17.79
N GLU A 138 6.21 -8.17 18.97
CA GLU A 138 7.12 -7.32 19.75
C GLU A 138 8.52 -7.29 19.13
N GLU A 139 9.41 -6.53 19.77
CA GLU A 139 10.77 -6.31 19.32
C GLU A 139 11.49 -7.61 18.91
N ASN A 140 12.15 -7.57 17.74
CA ASN A 140 12.93 -8.68 17.17
C ASN A 140 12.17 -10.02 17.09
N SER A 141 10.84 -9.98 17.01
CA SER A 141 9.98 -11.15 16.92
C SER A 141 9.49 -11.38 15.50
N THR A 142 9.07 -12.60 15.20
CA THR A 142 8.61 -12.95 13.84
C THR A 142 7.33 -13.74 13.87
N LEU A 143 6.36 -13.33 13.05
CA LEU A 143 5.26 -14.19 12.60
C LEU A 143 5.50 -14.56 11.14
N GLU A 144 5.61 -15.85 10.86
CA GLU A 144 5.79 -16.37 9.50
C GLU A 144 4.62 -17.29 9.15
N ILE A 145 3.85 -16.89 8.14
CA ILE A 145 2.86 -17.76 7.49
C ILE A 145 3.57 -18.45 6.34
N ASN A 146 3.58 -19.77 6.34
CA ASN A 146 4.23 -20.55 5.30
C ASN A 146 3.40 -20.56 4.01
N ASN A 147 3.97 -21.10 2.93
CA ASN A 147 3.28 -21.17 1.64
C ASN A 147 1.93 -21.89 1.77
N ASN A 148 0.90 -21.34 1.14
CA ASN A 148 -0.49 -21.81 1.21
C ASN A 148 -1.07 -21.83 2.64
N GLY A 149 -0.44 -21.13 3.59
CA GLY A 149 -0.97 -20.99 4.94
C GLY A 149 -2.15 -20.01 4.98
N HIS A 150 -2.97 -20.14 6.02
CA HIS A 150 -4.09 -19.22 6.25
C HIS A 150 -3.91 -18.53 7.59
N PHE A 151 -4.06 -17.20 7.61
CA PHE A 151 -4.04 -16.44 8.85
C PHE A 151 -5.14 -15.39 8.87
N ASN A 152 -5.97 -15.45 9.92
CA ASN A 152 -7.17 -14.66 10.04
C ASN A 152 -7.23 -13.98 11.41
N VAL A 153 -7.37 -12.66 11.41
CA VAL A 153 -7.58 -11.84 12.61
C VAL A 153 -9.02 -11.33 12.57
N LYS A 154 -9.91 -11.94 13.38
CA LYS A 154 -11.36 -11.81 13.23
C LYS A 154 -11.94 -10.49 13.76
N GLN A 155 -11.36 -9.89 14.80
CA GLN A 155 -11.88 -8.65 15.41
C GLN A 155 -10.80 -7.65 15.82
N GLY A 156 -9.52 -7.97 15.63
CA GLY A 156 -8.40 -7.14 16.09
C GLY A 156 -7.45 -6.68 14.99
N ARG A 157 -6.32 -6.16 15.46
CA ARG A 157 -5.25 -5.55 14.67
C ARG A 157 -4.02 -6.46 14.66
N VAL A 158 -3.20 -6.31 13.63
CA VAL A 158 -1.81 -6.79 13.64
C VAL A 158 -0.90 -5.59 13.88
N ILE A 159 -0.08 -5.67 14.93
CA ILE A 159 0.82 -4.59 15.36
C ILE A 159 2.24 -5.13 15.38
N LEU A 160 3.14 -4.48 14.66
CA LEU A 160 4.57 -4.77 14.66
C LEU A 160 5.32 -3.64 15.36
N LYS A 161 6.25 -4.00 16.23
CA LYS A 161 7.10 -3.04 16.96
C LYS A 161 8.57 -3.36 16.74
N SER A 162 9.40 -2.32 16.66
CA SER A 162 10.85 -2.36 16.90
C SER A 162 11.58 -3.54 16.22
N ASN A 163 11.80 -3.45 14.91
CA ASN A 163 12.35 -4.54 14.07
C ASN A 163 11.51 -5.84 14.04
N GLY A 164 10.25 -5.80 14.48
CA GLY A 164 9.31 -6.91 14.33
C GLY A 164 9.09 -7.25 12.85
N LEU A 165 8.89 -8.54 12.58
CA LEU A 165 8.83 -9.09 11.22
C LEU A 165 7.54 -9.89 11.00
N PHE A 166 6.78 -9.51 9.98
CA PHE A 166 5.65 -10.29 9.49
C PHE A 166 5.94 -10.79 8.08
N ILE A 167 6.12 -12.10 7.93
CA ILE A 167 6.37 -12.74 6.64
C ILE A 167 5.15 -13.56 6.28
N ASN A 168 4.70 -13.37 5.07
CA ASN A 168 3.66 -14.15 4.45
C ASN A 168 4.25 -14.95 3.27
N GLY A 169 3.98 -16.25 3.24
CA GLY A 169 4.50 -17.20 2.26
C GLY A 169 3.81 -17.08 0.91
N ASN A 170 4.31 -17.79 -0.09
CA ASN A 170 3.72 -17.73 -1.44
C ASN A 170 2.26 -18.24 -1.41
N GLU A 171 1.42 -17.66 -2.27
CA GLU A 171 0.03 -18.11 -2.50
C GLU A 171 -0.79 -18.27 -1.21
N SER A 172 -0.53 -17.43 -0.21
CA SER A 172 -1.20 -17.52 1.08
C SER A 172 -2.26 -16.44 1.25
N GLU A 173 -3.21 -16.71 2.15
CA GLU A 173 -4.38 -15.85 2.35
C GLU A 173 -4.36 -15.24 3.74
N ILE A 174 -4.45 -13.91 3.77
CA ILE A 174 -4.41 -13.11 4.99
C ILE A 174 -5.62 -12.22 5.06
N ILE A 175 -6.37 -12.36 6.15
CA ILE A 175 -7.55 -11.55 6.43
C ILE A 175 -7.34 -10.87 7.78
N ILE A 176 -7.35 -9.53 7.78
CA ILE A 176 -7.24 -8.72 9.00
C ILE A 176 -8.48 -7.85 9.11
N PHE A 177 -9.25 -8.06 10.18
CA PHE A 177 -10.50 -7.34 10.36
C PHE A 177 -10.32 -5.85 10.62
N ASP A 178 -9.40 -5.46 11.52
CA ASP A 178 -9.16 -4.05 11.79
C ASP A 178 -7.99 -3.56 10.93
N SER A 179 -6.81 -3.42 11.54
CA SER A 179 -5.70 -2.66 10.97
C SER A 179 -4.39 -3.45 10.97
N LEU A 180 -3.52 -3.14 10.01
CA LEU A 180 -2.11 -3.56 10.01
C LEU A 180 -1.24 -2.34 10.27
N ILE A 181 -0.49 -2.37 11.38
CA ILE A 181 0.26 -1.22 11.87
C ILE A 181 1.71 -1.64 12.12
N GLY A 182 2.65 -0.90 11.57
CA GLY A 182 4.08 -1.09 11.81
C GLY A 182 4.74 0.16 12.38
N TYR A 183 5.65 -0.07 13.32
CA TYR A 183 6.46 0.94 14.00
C TYR A 183 7.94 0.56 13.98
N GLU A 184 8.80 1.58 14.05
CA GLU A 184 10.22 1.47 14.41
C GLU A 184 10.99 0.39 13.64
N ASN A 185 11.23 0.62 12.34
CA ASN A 185 11.98 -0.27 11.45
C ASN A 185 11.37 -1.68 11.31
N SER A 186 10.07 -1.86 11.62
CA SER A 186 9.39 -3.14 11.38
C SER A 186 9.33 -3.46 9.89
N SER A 187 9.29 -4.75 9.56
CA SER A 187 9.23 -5.22 8.18
C SER A 187 8.03 -6.13 7.94
N ILE A 188 7.32 -5.90 6.86
CA ILE A 188 6.15 -6.68 6.43
C ILE A 188 6.41 -7.14 5.00
N LEU A 189 6.32 -8.45 4.76
CA LEU A 189 6.58 -9.06 3.45
C LEU A 189 5.40 -9.93 3.04
N PHE A 190 4.78 -9.60 1.91
CA PHE A 190 3.83 -10.45 1.19
C PHE A 190 4.52 -11.03 -0.04
N LYS A 191 4.65 -12.35 -0.08
CA LYS A 191 5.32 -13.04 -1.18
C LYS A 191 4.40 -13.27 -2.37
N GLU A 192 5.01 -13.71 -3.47
CA GLU A 192 4.35 -13.94 -4.75
C GLU A 192 3.00 -14.67 -4.64
N GLY A 193 2.00 -14.14 -5.35
CA GLY A 193 0.66 -14.74 -5.45
C GLY A 193 -0.22 -14.59 -4.20
N SER A 194 0.23 -13.85 -3.19
CA SER A 194 -0.51 -13.73 -1.93
C SER A 194 -1.75 -12.83 -2.04
N HIS A 195 -2.75 -13.14 -1.21
CA HIS A 195 -3.98 -12.37 -1.12
C HIS A 195 -4.14 -11.77 0.28
N LEU A 196 -4.16 -10.45 0.36
CA LEU A 196 -4.36 -9.70 1.59
C LEU A 196 -5.67 -8.91 1.53
N VAL A 197 -6.53 -9.14 2.52
CA VAL A 197 -7.73 -8.33 2.76
C VAL A 197 -7.63 -7.69 4.14
N ILE A 198 -7.71 -6.36 4.18
CA ILE A 198 -7.77 -5.57 5.42
C ILE A 198 -9.05 -4.75 5.43
N ASN A 199 -9.90 -4.89 6.44
CA ASN A 199 -11.18 -4.18 6.41
C ASN A 199 -11.11 -2.72 6.86
N ASN A 200 -10.07 -2.29 7.59
CA ASN A 200 -9.92 -0.91 8.02
C ASN A 200 -8.75 -0.16 7.34
N GLN A 201 -7.53 -0.29 7.83
CA GLN A 201 -6.42 0.57 7.38
C GLN A 201 -5.04 -0.07 7.51
N ILE A 202 -4.09 0.49 6.76
CA ILE A 202 -2.65 0.24 6.91
C ILE A 202 -2.00 1.53 7.39
N GLU A 203 -1.14 1.42 8.40
CA GLU A 203 -0.32 2.53 8.88
C GLU A 203 1.13 2.10 9.06
N LEU A 204 2.04 2.80 8.39
CA LEU A 204 3.48 2.55 8.46
C LEU A 204 4.18 3.79 9.00
N TYR A 205 4.88 3.64 10.13
CA TYR A 205 5.62 4.70 10.80
C TYR A 205 7.11 4.38 10.87
N ASP A 206 7.94 5.40 11.02
CA ASP A 206 9.32 5.32 11.51
C ASP A 206 10.17 4.24 10.81
N ASN A 207 10.39 4.42 9.51
CA ASN A 207 11.13 3.51 8.63
C ASN A 207 10.53 2.08 8.49
N THR A 208 9.26 1.86 8.84
CA THR A 208 8.59 0.60 8.54
C THR A 208 8.53 0.36 7.02
N ILE A 209 8.80 -0.87 6.60
CA ILE A 209 8.79 -1.28 5.19
C ILE A 209 7.68 -2.31 4.97
N LEU A 210 6.81 -2.05 4.00
CA LEU A 210 5.88 -3.01 3.43
C LEU A 210 6.35 -3.39 2.02
N THR A 211 6.73 -4.65 1.84
CA THR A 211 7.10 -5.21 0.55
C THR A 211 6.02 -6.17 0.10
N ILE A 212 5.49 -5.91 -1.09
CA ILE A 212 4.55 -6.77 -1.80
C ILE A 212 5.30 -7.29 -3.03
N GLU A 213 5.50 -8.59 -3.14
CA GLU A 213 6.10 -9.20 -4.33
C GLU A 213 5.12 -9.22 -5.51
N LYS A 214 5.54 -9.79 -6.64
CA LYS A 214 4.73 -9.81 -7.85
C LYS A 214 3.45 -10.64 -7.71
N GLU A 215 2.47 -10.34 -8.57
CA GLU A 215 1.22 -11.12 -8.71
C GLU A 215 0.37 -11.17 -7.43
N CYS A 216 0.53 -10.19 -6.53
CA CYS A 216 -0.25 -10.11 -5.30
C CYS A 216 -1.58 -9.38 -5.52
N ILE A 217 -2.57 -9.71 -4.69
CA ILE A 217 -3.84 -8.98 -4.59
C ILE A 217 -3.93 -8.38 -3.19
N ILE A 218 -3.95 -7.06 -3.11
CA ILE A 218 -4.02 -6.32 -1.85
C ILE A 218 -5.26 -5.44 -1.86
N GLN A 219 -6.20 -5.73 -0.95
CA GLN A 219 -7.47 -5.00 -0.82
C GLN A 219 -7.60 -4.40 0.59
N ILE A 220 -7.62 -3.08 0.66
CA ILE A 220 -7.90 -2.31 1.88
C ILE A 220 -9.29 -1.69 1.75
N ASN A 221 -10.28 -2.31 2.40
CA ASN A 221 -11.70 -1.93 2.25
C ASN A 221 -12.07 -0.66 3.04
N GLY A 222 -11.32 -0.34 4.08
CA GLY A 222 -11.58 0.81 4.94
C GLY A 222 -10.92 2.08 4.43
N TYR A 223 -10.65 3.00 5.34
CA TYR A 223 -10.52 4.41 4.97
C TYR A 223 -9.17 4.78 4.37
N PHE A 224 -8.05 4.26 4.85
CA PHE A 224 -6.75 4.80 4.43
C PHE A 224 -5.59 3.80 4.47
N VAL A 225 -4.63 4.05 3.58
CA VAL A 225 -3.26 3.56 3.65
C VAL A 225 -2.39 4.78 3.92
N ASN A 226 -1.78 4.82 5.09
CA ASN A 226 -0.93 5.94 5.49
C ASN A 226 0.53 5.51 5.61
N VAL A 227 1.41 6.31 5.01
CA VAL A 227 2.85 6.14 5.07
C VAL A 227 3.46 7.41 5.64
N PHE A 228 4.00 7.30 6.85
CA PHE A 228 4.55 8.42 7.62
C PHE A 228 6.03 8.18 7.96
N ASN A 229 6.76 9.27 8.25
CA ASN A 229 8.09 9.26 8.86
C ASN A 229 9.06 8.22 8.25
N ASN A 230 9.43 8.42 6.98
CA ASN A 230 10.30 7.48 6.22
C ASN A 230 9.72 6.08 6.00
N GLY A 231 8.43 5.85 6.25
CA GLY A 231 7.78 4.59 5.89
C GLY A 231 7.90 4.32 4.39
N GLN A 232 7.93 3.05 4.00
CA GLN A 232 8.09 2.64 2.61
C GLN A 232 7.09 1.57 2.21
N ILE A 233 6.56 1.70 0.99
CA ILE A 233 5.79 0.64 0.33
C ILE A 233 6.45 0.31 -1.00
N HIS A 234 6.73 -0.96 -1.23
CA HIS A 234 7.15 -1.50 -2.52
C HIS A 234 6.05 -2.42 -3.05
N ILE A 235 5.45 -2.07 -4.19
CA ILE A 235 4.40 -2.85 -4.84
C ILE A 235 4.99 -3.54 -6.07
N GLY A 236 5.13 -4.86 -5.98
CA GLY A 236 5.73 -5.69 -7.01
C GLY A 236 4.87 -5.83 -8.26
N SER A 237 5.52 -6.15 -9.37
CA SER A 237 4.92 -6.18 -10.71
C SER A 237 3.66 -7.05 -10.83
N MET A 238 2.79 -6.73 -11.80
CA MET A 238 1.54 -7.48 -12.08
C MET A 238 0.55 -7.57 -10.92
N SER A 239 0.75 -6.80 -9.84
CA SER A 239 -0.13 -6.82 -8.67
C SER A 239 -1.35 -5.92 -8.83
N LEU A 240 -2.39 -6.22 -8.07
CA LEU A 240 -3.54 -5.35 -7.84
C LEU A 240 -3.44 -4.75 -6.44
N PHE A 241 -3.43 -3.43 -6.35
CA PHE A 241 -3.50 -2.70 -5.08
C PHE A 241 -4.74 -1.81 -5.06
N GLU A 242 -5.67 -2.09 -4.17
CA GLU A 242 -6.92 -1.34 -4.01
C GLU A 242 -7.06 -0.78 -2.60
N CYS A 243 -7.28 0.53 -2.49
CA CYS A 243 -7.54 1.21 -1.22
C CYS A 243 -8.47 2.41 -1.41
N GLN A 244 -9.17 2.88 -0.38
CA GLN A 244 -9.98 4.09 -0.56
C GLN A 244 -9.14 5.37 -0.67
N ASN A 245 -8.14 5.55 0.18
CA ASN A 245 -7.29 6.73 0.18
C ASN A 245 -5.84 6.32 0.42
N LEU A 246 -4.92 6.87 -0.36
CA LEU A 246 -3.49 6.69 -0.20
C LEU A 246 -2.85 8.00 0.27
N TYR A 247 -2.28 8.00 1.47
CA TYR A 247 -1.57 9.14 2.04
C TYR A 247 -0.08 8.84 2.16
N ILE A 248 0.72 9.65 1.48
CA ILE A 248 2.18 9.60 1.49
C ILE A 248 2.66 10.91 2.09
N TYR A 249 3.32 10.83 3.24
CA TYR A 249 3.64 12.02 4.03
C TYR A 249 5.09 12.05 4.49
N GLY A 250 5.63 13.27 4.63
CA GLY A 250 7.00 13.48 5.07
C GLY A 250 7.97 12.96 4.02
N THR A 251 9.01 12.29 4.45
CA THR A 251 10.06 11.72 3.59
C THR A 251 9.78 10.27 3.17
N SER A 252 8.50 9.86 3.21
CA SER A 252 8.06 8.51 2.87
C SER A 252 8.14 8.22 1.37
N ILE A 253 8.31 6.95 1.02
CA ILE A 253 8.48 6.51 -0.37
C ILE A 253 7.47 5.41 -0.72
N ILE A 254 6.80 5.55 -1.86
CA ILE A 254 6.06 4.44 -2.47
C ILE A 254 6.67 4.17 -3.83
N SER A 255 7.08 2.92 -4.06
CA SER A 255 7.56 2.43 -5.36
C SER A 255 6.58 1.42 -5.92
N ILE A 256 6.14 1.64 -7.16
CA ILE A 256 5.18 0.79 -7.87
C ILE A 256 5.87 0.23 -9.11
N GLU A 257 6.08 -1.09 -9.15
CA GLU A 257 6.75 -1.77 -10.26
C GLU A 257 5.88 -1.89 -11.53
N ASP A 258 6.45 -2.47 -12.57
CA ASP A 258 5.83 -2.56 -13.89
C ASP A 258 4.50 -3.34 -13.88
N ASN A 259 3.57 -2.93 -14.74
CA ASN A 259 2.28 -3.62 -14.95
C ASN A 259 1.37 -3.71 -13.71
N VAL A 260 1.59 -2.88 -12.69
CA VAL A 260 0.71 -2.82 -11.52
C VAL A 260 -0.60 -2.10 -11.86
N LYS A 261 -1.68 -2.55 -11.23
CA LYS A 261 -2.96 -1.86 -11.21
C LYS A 261 -3.22 -1.25 -9.83
N LEU A 262 -3.19 0.08 -9.74
CA LEU A 262 -3.55 0.83 -8.54
C LEU A 262 -4.96 1.42 -8.67
N ILE A 263 -5.87 1.06 -7.77
CA ILE A 263 -7.23 1.61 -7.71
C ILE A 263 -7.42 2.33 -6.39
N THR A 264 -7.82 3.60 -6.45
CA THR A 264 -8.10 4.37 -5.24
C THR A 264 -9.15 5.45 -5.44
N ASN A 265 -9.70 6.02 -4.36
CA ASN A 265 -10.52 7.22 -4.49
C ASN A 265 -9.63 8.46 -4.53
N ASN A 266 -8.60 8.53 -3.69
CA ASN A 266 -7.73 9.69 -3.57
C ASN A 266 -6.26 9.31 -3.36
N ILE A 267 -5.36 10.08 -3.95
CA ILE A 267 -3.92 10.03 -3.68
C ILE A 267 -3.47 11.37 -3.13
N TYR A 268 -2.74 11.33 -2.03
CA TYR A 268 -2.26 12.49 -1.30
C TYR A 268 -0.76 12.38 -1.08
N VAL A 269 -0.02 13.40 -1.51
CA VAL A 269 1.45 13.38 -1.52
C VAL A 269 1.97 14.68 -0.90
N PHE A 270 2.38 14.63 0.37
CA PHE A 270 2.59 15.80 1.24
C PHE A 270 3.95 15.86 1.94
N GLN A 271 4.64 17.01 1.89
CA GLN A 271 5.83 17.34 2.70
C GLN A 271 7.11 16.55 2.38
N THR A 272 7.64 16.66 1.15
CA THR A 272 8.84 15.95 0.65
C THR A 272 8.77 14.43 0.32
N PRO A 273 7.61 13.80 0.09
CA PRO A 273 7.57 12.37 -0.20
C PRO A 273 7.84 12.10 -1.67
N HIS A 274 8.13 10.82 -1.97
CA HIS A 274 8.38 10.34 -3.31
C HIS A 274 7.39 9.22 -3.67
N LEU A 275 6.69 9.39 -4.80
CA LEU A 275 5.87 8.37 -5.43
C LEU A 275 6.52 7.99 -6.77
N ASP A 276 7.25 6.88 -6.77
CA ASP A 276 7.96 6.31 -7.91
C ASP A 276 7.08 5.25 -8.58
N ILE A 277 6.64 5.52 -9.80
CA ILE A 277 5.82 4.61 -10.60
C ILE A 277 6.66 4.18 -11.79
N LYS A 278 6.88 2.87 -11.95
CA LYS A 278 7.59 2.30 -13.09
C LYS A 278 6.71 2.23 -14.33
N ASN A 279 7.06 1.40 -15.29
CA ASN A 279 6.51 1.43 -16.64
C ASN A 279 5.22 0.61 -16.75
N ASN A 280 4.36 0.98 -17.69
CA ASN A 280 3.12 0.26 -18.00
C ASN A 280 2.18 0.12 -16.79
N VAL A 281 2.21 1.07 -15.86
CA VAL A 281 1.33 1.05 -14.67
C VAL A 281 0.00 1.70 -14.99
N TYR A 282 -1.10 1.09 -14.51
CA TYR A 282 -2.44 1.64 -14.61
C TYR A 282 -2.92 2.16 -13.25
N ILE A 283 -3.18 3.45 -13.16
CA ILE A 283 -3.66 4.12 -11.95
C ILE A 283 -5.06 4.69 -12.22
N ASN A 284 -6.03 4.27 -11.41
CA ASN A 284 -7.39 4.78 -11.46
C ASN A 284 -7.78 5.41 -10.12
N VAL A 285 -7.92 6.73 -10.13
CA VAL A 285 -8.24 7.56 -8.97
C VAL A 285 -9.66 8.13 -9.14
N LYS A 286 -10.62 7.67 -8.35
CA LYS A 286 -12.03 8.04 -8.57
C LYS A 286 -12.29 9.54 -8.38
N LYS A 287 -11.58 10.19 -7.45
CA LYS A 287 -11.79 11.60 -7.09
C LYS A 287 -10.56 12.45 -7.40
N TYR A 288 -9.53 12.49 -6.57
CA TYR A 288 -8.43 13.41 -6.83
C TYR A 288 -7.05 12.89 -6.47
N ILE A 289 -6.06 13.37 -7.23
CA ILE A 289 -4.65 13.33 -6.88
C ILE A 289 -4.29 14.73 -6.40
N SER A 290 -3.77 14.85 -5.18
CA SER A 290 -3.34 16.13 -4.61
C SER A 290 -1.93 15.99 -4.06
N SER A 291 -1.07 16.92 -4.46
CA SER A 291 0.30 16.99 -3.97
C SER A 291 0.68 18.39 -3.53
N TYR A 292 1.54 18.47 -2.52
CA TYR A 292 1.88 19.73 -1.87
C TYR A 292 3.24 19.68 -1.17
N SER A 293 3.97 20.80 -1.23
CA SER A 293 5.23 21.05 -0.50
C SER A 293 6.33 20.03 -0.80
N LYS A 294 7.06 20.24 -1.90
CA LYS A 294 8.26 19.47 -2.29
C LYS A 294 7.97 17.99 -2.57
N ALA A 295 6.72 17.65 -2.76
CA ALA A 295 6.29 16.32 -3.19
C ALA A 295 6.83 16.02 -4.59
N VAL A 296 7.27 14.79 -4.81
CA VAL A 296 7.75 14.32 -6.12
C VAL A 296 6.94 13.10 -6.53
N ILE A 297 6.37 13.18 -7.74
CA ILE A 297 5.67 12.07 -8.39
C ILE A 297 6.41 11.77 -9.69
N GLU A 298 6.87 10.54 -9.85
CA GLU A 298 7.55 10.05 -11.05
C GLU A 298 6.68 8.99 -11.71
N LEU A 299 6.23 9.25 -12.93
CA LEU A 299 5.49 8.30 -13.74
C LEU A 299 6.43 7.71 -14.79
N GLY A 300 6.55 6.39 -14.83
CA GLY A 300 7.31 5.69 -15.84
C GLY A 300 6.67 5.73 -17.23
N SER A 301 7.36 5.12 -18.18
CA SER A 301 6.93 5.09 -19.56
C SER A 301 5.67 4.22 -19.76
N ASN A 302 4.83 4.59 -20.72
CA ASN A 302 3.58 3.92 -21.08
C ASN A 302 2.56 3.77 -19.92
N SER A 303 2.70 4.57 -18.86
CA SER A 303 1.77 4.53 -17.73
C SER A 303 0.49 5.31 -18.03
N ILE A 304 -0.62 4.86 -17.48
CA ILE A 304 -1.94 5.45 -17.67
C ILE A 304 -2.47 5.89 -16.30
N VAL A 305 -2.77 7.18 -16.16
CA VAL A 305 -3.36 7.76 -14.95
C VAL A 305 -4.71 8.36 -15.29
N ASN A 306 -5.76 7.88 -14.64
CA ASN A 306 -7.10 8.45 -14.72
C ASN A 306 -7.49 9.00 -13.36
N ALA A 307 -7.84 10.28 -13.28
CA ALA A 307 -8.32 10.93 -12.06
C ALA A 307 -9.57 11.78 -12.35
N SER A 308 -10.43 12.10 -11.37
CA SER A 308 -11.41 13.17 -11.63
C SER A 308 -10.75 14.55 -11.56
N SER A 309 -9.82 14.78 -10.65
CA SER A 309 -9.07 16.05 -10.54
C SER A 309 -7.61 15.80 -10.16
N ILE A 310 -6.70 16.64 -10.66
CA ILE A 310 -5.28 16.58 -10.31
C ILE A 310 -4.83 17.97 -9.85
N PHE A 311 -4.28 18.06 -8.65
CA PHE A 311 -3.79 19.30 -8.04
C PHE A 311 -2.31 19.15 -7.69
N LEU A 312 -1.45 19.86 -8.41
CA LEU A 312 0.00 19.93 -8.18
C LEU A 312 0.33 21.29 -7.58
N LEU A 313 0.43 21.34 -6.25
CA LEU A 313 0.41 22.60 -5.53
C LEU A 313 1.74 22.86 -4.82
N TYR A 314 2.13 24.14 -4.74
CA TYR A 314 3.21 24.66 -3.89
C TYR A 314 4.52 23.84 -3.91
N ASN A 315 5.32 24.03 -4.97
CA ASN A 315 6.65 23.41 -5.12
C ASN A 315 6.58 21.88 -5.22
N THR A 316 5.66 21.36 -6.01
CA THR A 316 5.57 19.93 -6.32
C THR A 316 6.22 19.65 -7.66
N THR A 317 6.89 18.51 -7.81
CA THR A 317 7.38 18.00 -9.10
C THR A 317 6.55 16.82 -9.59
N LEU A 318 6.05 16.87 -10.82
CA LEU A 318 5.53 15.73 -11.57
C LEU A 318 6.43 15.47 -12.77
N ASN A 319 7.05 14.29 -12.82
CA ASN A 319 7.84 13.81 -13.95
C ASN A 319 7.06 12.72 -14.69
N THR A 320 6.94 12.82 -16.00
CA THR A 320 6.37 11.75 -16.84
C THR A 320 7.42 11.14 -17.74
N GLY A 321 7.35 9.81 -17.89
CA GLY A 321 8.13 9.04 -18.84
C GLY A 321 7.60 9.20 -20.26
N GLU A 322 8.10 8.36 -21.16
CA GLU A 322 7.66 8.39 -22.55
C GLU A 322 6.27 7.75 -22.70
N SER A 323 5.44 8.29 -23.57
CA SER A 323 4.11 7.77 -23.92
C SER A 323 3.16 7.62 -22.73
N THR A 324 3.31 8.43 -21.68
CA THR A 324 2.39 8.47 -20.55
C THR A 324 1.06 9.11 -20.95
N ILE A 325 -0.05 8.59 -20.45
CA ILE A 325 -1.38 9.17 -20.67
C ILE A 325 -1.97 9.58 -19.32
N ILE A 326 -2.29 10.86 -19.17
CA ILE A 326 -2.97 11.39 -18.00
C ILE A 326 -4.35 11.90 -18.44
N SER A 327 -5.41 11.44 -17.80
CA SER A 327 -6.77 11.92 -18.06
C SER A 327 -7.41 12.43 -16.78
N SER A 328 -7.98 13.64 -16.84
CA SER A 328 -8.68 14.26 -15.72
C SER A 328 -9.92 15.05 -16.15
N ASN A 329 -10.82 15.36 -15.22
CA ASN A 329 -11.85 16.38 -15.46
C ASN A 329 -11.30 17.78 -15.19
N SER A 330 -10.39 17.90 -14.22
CA SER A 330 -9.69 19.14 -13.93
C SER A 330 -8.21 18.93 -13.60
N PHE A 331 -7.40 19.93 -13.92
CA PHE A 331 -5.96 19.92 -13.67
C PHE A 331 -5.50 21.30 -13.18
N GLU A 332 -4.80 21.35 -12.06
CA GLU A 332 -4.19 22.56 -11.54
C GLU A 332 -2.69 22.35 -11.29
N LEU A 333 -1.90 23.30 -11.78
CA LEU A 333 -0.48 23.45 -11.47
C LEU A 333 -0.27 24.83 -10.84
N SER A 334 0.23 24.88 -9.61
CA SER A 334 0.30 26.14 -8.85
C SER A 334 1.56 26.26 -8.00
N GLY A 335 1.95 27.51 -7.71
CA GLY A 335 3.15 27.85 -6.94
C GLY A 335 4.44 27.73 -7.76
N ASP A 336 5.52 27.29 -7.14
CA ASP A 336 6.81 27.01 -7.79
C ASP A 336 6.89 25.54 -8.27
N SER A 337 5.77 24.98 -8.72
CA SER A 337 5.67 23.56 -9.10
C SER A 337 6.26 23.29 -10.49
N LEU A 338 6.82 22.10 -10.68
CA LEU A 338 7.50 21.64 -11.88
C LEU A 338 6.73 20.49 -12.54
N LEU A 339 6.45 20.63 -13.83
CA LEU A 339 5.85 19.58 -14.66
C LEU A 339 6.82 19.23 -15.79
N ASN A 340 7.46 18.06 -15.69
CA ASN A 340 8.36 17.53 -16.70
C ASN A 340 7.62 16.49 -17.54
N ILE A 341 7.47 16.77 -18.83
CA ILE A 341 6.69 15.97 -19.78
C ILE A 341 7.65 15.19 -20.69
N GLY A 342 7.66 13.87 -20.54
CA GLY A 342 8.39 12.95 -21.41
C GLY A 342 7.75 12.84 -22.80
N LYS A 343 8.50 12.30 -23.76
CA LYS A 343 8.10 12.21 -25.18
C LYS A 343 6.76 11.53 -25.35
N ASN A 344 5.94 11.97 -26.31
CA ASN A 344 4.62 11.37 -26.62
C ASN A 344 3.63 11.30 -25.44
N THR A 345 3.89 12.02 -24.35
CA THR A 345 2.95 12.13 -23.24
C THR A 345 1.76 12.99 -23.65
N THR A 346 0.55 12.57 -23.26
CA THR A 346 -0.67 13.34 -23.48
C THR A 346 -1.41 13.56 -22.17
N ILE A 347 -1.80 14.80 -21.90
CA ILE A 347 -2.69 15.16 -20.78
C ILE A 347 -4.05 15.56 -21.36
N THR A 348 -5.09 14.78 -21.08
CA THR A 348 -6.47 15.08 -21.48
C THR A 348 -7.24 15.65 -20.30
N VAL A 349 -7.87 16.81 -20.51
CA VAL A 349 -8.70 17.49 -19.52
C VAL A 349 -10.12 17.60 -20.08
N SER A 350 -11.05 16.85 -19.48
CA SER A 350 -12.43 16.77 -19.98
C SER A 350 -13.24 18.04 -19.68
N GLY A 351 -12.95 18.73 -18.57
CA GLY A 351 -13.71 19.91 -18.14
C GLY A 351 -15.13 19.63 -17.64
N LYS A 352 -15.45 18.38 -17.29
CA LYS A 352 -16.76 18.06 -16.69
C LYS A 352 -16.94 18.80 -15.36
N LYS A 353 -17.80 19.83 -15.41
CA LYS A 353 -18.41 20.62 -14.33
C LYS A 353 -17.81 20.33 -12.95
N LEU A 354 -16.81 21.15 -12.61
CA LEU A 354 -16.27 21.27 -11.27
C LEU A 354 -17.40 21.58 -10.25
N SER A 355 -17.12 21.32 -8.98
CA SER A 355 -18.03 21.18 -7.83
C SER A 355 -19.27 22.10 -7.79
N LYS A 356 -20.25 21.75 -6.93
CA LYS A 356 -21.40 22.62 -6.57
C LYS A 356 -21.02 24.07 -6.22
N GLU A 357 -19.76 24.33 -5.84
CA GLU A 357 -19.25 25.66 -5.50
C GLU A 357 -19.05 26.57 -6.72
N CYS A 358 -18.95 26.01 -7.94
CA CYS A 358 -18.90 26.78 -9.18
C CYS A 358 -20.20 27.51 -9.50
N LEU A 359 -21.29 27.22 -8.77
CA LEU A 359 -22.59 27.90 -8.90
C LEU A 359 -22.64 29.23 -8.13
N ASN A 360 -21.75 29.42 -7.15
CA ASN A 360 -21.63 30.67 -6.41
C ASN A 360 -20.41 31.42 -6.96
N ASN A 361 -20.64 32.54 -7.64
CA ASN A 361 -19.64 33.39 -8.33
C ASN A 361 -18.46 33.93 -7.47
N ASN A 362 -18.22 33.40 -6.27
CA ASN A 362 -17.21 33.89 -5.33
C ASN A 362 -15.93 33.03 -5.28
N SER A 363 -15.88 31.90 -5.99
CA SER A 363 -14.72 31.00 -6.02
C SER A 363 -14.20 30.86 -7.45
N HIS A 364 -13.35 31.80 -7.88
CA HIS A 364 -12.75 31.75 -9.22
C HIS A 364 -11.80 30.55 -9.38
N ASP A 365 -11.05 30.19 -8.33
CA ASP A 365 -9.95 29.21 -8.42
C ASP A 365 -10.36 27.77 -8.77
N PHE A 366 -11.57 27.35 -8.39
CA PHE A 366 -12.07 25.97 -8.58
C PHE A 366 -13.00 25.80 -9.79
N CYS A 367 -13.17 26.84 -10.62
CA CYS A 367 -14.08 26.81 -11.78
C CYS A 367 -13.40 26.44 -13.12
N TYR A 368 -12.09 26.21 -13.12
CA TYR A 368 -11.30 26.02 -14.35
C TYR A 368 -11.04 24.54 -14.64
N SER A 369 -11.31 24.13 -15.88
CA SER A 369 -10.89 22.82 -16.38
C SER A 369 -9.38 22.66 -16.28
N LEU A 370 -8.63 23.70 -16.66
CA LEU A 370 -7.18 23.76 -16.52
C LEU A 370 -6.79 25.08 -15.88
N SER A 371 -5.99 25.04 -14.82
CA SER A 371 -5.42 26.24 -14.22
C SER A 371 -3.92 26.11 -14.01
N ILE A 372 -3.17 27.11 -14.47
CA ILE A 372 -1.72 27.19 -14.30
C ILE A 372 -1.40 28.54 -13.67
N LYS A 373 -1.00 28.52 -12.40
CA LYS A 373 -0.81 29.70 -11.54
C LYS A 373 0.60 29.77 -10.98
N GLY A 374 1.00 30.95 -10.52
CA GLY A 374 2.29 31.16 -9.87
C GLY A 374 3.49 30.95 -10.81
N LYS A 375 4.71 30.85 -10.25
CA LYS A 375 5.95 30.66 -11.02
C LYS A 375 6.18 29.20 -11.44
N SER A 376 5.11 28.54 -11.86
CA SER A 376 5.13 27.14 -12.27
C SER A 376 6.03 26.98 -13.50
N THR A 377 6.72 25.85 -13.62
CA THR A 377 7.59 25.54 -14.75
C THR A 377 7.13 24.28 -15.47
N ILE A 378 7.04 24.33 -16.79
CA ILE A 378 6.72 23.18 -17.65
C ILE A 378 7.94 22.91 -18.53
N ILE A 379 8.51 21.71 -18.43
CA ILE A 379 9.62 21.26 -19.27
C ILE A 379 9.12 20.15 -20.20
N VAL A 380 9.46 20.24 -21.48
CA VAL A 380 8.96 19.33 -22.51
C VAL A 380 10.15 18.72 -23.26
N ASP A 381 10.31 17.40 -23.19
CA ASP A 381 11.31 16.68 -24.00
C ASP A 381 10.71 16.39 -25.39
N ASN A 382 11.24 17.05 -26.43
CA ASN A 382 10.62 17.04 -27.76
C ASN A 382 11.54 16.44 -28.83
N ASN A 383 11.35 15.16 -29.15
CA ASN A 383 11.75 14.57 -30.43
C ASN A 383 10.51 14.06 -31.20
N TYR A 384 9.71 15.00 -31.73
CA TYR A 384 8.66 14.88 -32.77
C TYR A 384 7.43 13.96 -32.52
N GLN A 385 6.24 14.56 -32.37
CA GLN A 385 5.16 14.61 -33.39
C GLN A 385 3.84 15.25 -32.86
N PHE A 386 3.47 16.39 -33.45
CA PHE A 386 2.13 16.95 -33.77
C PHE A 386 0.99 17.06 -32.72
N ASN A 387 1.10 16.46 -31.54
CA ASN A 387 0.04 16.47 -30.53
C ASN A 387 0.29 17.52 -29.45
N PRO A 388 -0.70 18.39 -29.16
CA PRO A 388 -0.60 19.31 -28.04
C PRO A 388 -0.53 18.58 -26.71
N ILE A 389 0.22 19.17 -25.76
CA ILE A 389 0.43 18.59 -24.43
C ILE A 389 -0.90 18.43 -23.70
N PHE A 390 -1.72 19.49 -23.71
CA PHE A 390 -3.05 19.51 -23.11
C PHE A 390 -4.12 19.42 -24.19
N ASN A 391 -4.91 18.35 -24.14
CA ASN A 391 -6.12 18.20 -24.93
C ASN A 391 -7.33 18.53 -24.07
N ILE A 392 -7.94 19.69 -24.31
CA ILE A 392 -9.01 20.24 -23.49
C ILE A 392 -10.32 19.99 -24.22
N GLN A 393 -11.28 19.32 -23.56
CA GLN A 393 -12.56 18.97 -24.17
C GLN A 393 -13.66 20.00 -23.88
N PHE A 394 -13.75 20.55 -22.67
CA PHE A 394 -14.71 21.61 -22.33
C PHE A 394 -14.18 22.55 -21.26
N GLY A 395 -14.81 23.73 -21.10
CA GLY A 395 -14.70 24.60 -19.92
C GLY A 395 -13.62 25.68 -20.00
N ARG A 396 -13.17 26.18 -18.85
CA ARG A 396 -12.33 27.38 -18.77
C ARG A 396 -10.86 27.04 -18.55
N VAL A 397 -9.98 27.78 -19.22
CA VAL A 397 -8.53 27.71 -19.03
C VAL A 397 -8.05 29.03 -18.47
N ASN A 398 -7.32 28.98 -17.35
CA ASN A 398 -6.67 30.15 -16.77
C ASN A 398 -5.17 29.92 -16.65
N GLN A 399 -4.38 30.80 -17.27
CA GLN A 399 -2.92 30.77 -17.23
C GLN A 399 -2.34 32.13 -16.81
N TRP A 400 -1.40 32.13 -15.88
CA TRP A 400 -0.72 33.33 -15.38
C TRP A 400 0.64 33.53 -16.09
N ASN A 401 1.07 34.79 -16.34
CA ASN A 401 2.34 35.12 -17.03
C ASN A 401 3.60 34.55 -16.36
N THR A 402 3.56 34.25 -15.07
CA THR A 402 4.72 33.77 -14.33
C THR A 402 5.11 32.32 -14.69
N THR A 403 4.31 31.65 -15.52
CA THR A 403 4.59 30.28 -15.96
C THR A 403 5.78 30.24 -16.92
N ASN A 404 6.83 29.50 -16.59
CA ASN A 404 7.98 29.28 -17.45
C ASN A 404 7.80 28.01 -18.29
N ILE A 405 8.06 28.09 -19.60
CA ILE A 405 8.00 26.94 -20.51
C ILE A 405 9.38 26.73 -21.13
N ILE A 406 9.92 25.52 -20.98
CA ILE A 406 11.26 25.14 -21.46
C ILE A 406 11.12 23.94 -22.40
N LEU A 407 11.64 24.04 -23.62
CA LEU A 407 11.70 22.91 -24.55
C LEU A 407 13.11 22.33 -24.55
N MET A 408 13.23 21.02 -24.37
CA MET A 408 14.50 20.30 -24.38
C MET A 408 14.65 19.45 -25.63
N ASN A 409 15.89 19.34 -26.12
CA ASN A 409 16.35 18.40 -27.15
C ASN A 409 15.52 18.34 -28.45
N SER A 410 15.16 19.49 -29.02
CA SER A 410 14.30 19.54 -30.19
C SER A 410 15.02 19.87 -31.50
N ASN A 411 14.79 19.05 -32.52
CA ASN A 411 15.05 19.40 -33.93
C ASN A 411 14.01 20.40 -34.46
N GLU A 412 12.82 20.45 -33.85
CA GLU A 412 11.80 21.47 -34.11
C GLU A 412 11.89 22.61 -33.12
N ARG A 413 11.77 23.84 -33.61
CA ARG A 413 11.84 25.03 -32.77
C ARG A 413 10.53 25.38 -32.08
N CYS A 414 9.46 24.59 -32.20
CA CYS A 414 8.14 24.96 -31.64
C CYS A 414 7.36 23.77 -31.06
N VAL A 415 6.48 24.03 -30.10
CA VAL A 415 5.47 23.07 -29.58
C VAL A 415 4.11 23.75 -29.46
N ASP A 416 3.03 23.02 -29.74
CA ASP A 416 1.66 23.45 -29.42
C ASP A 416 1.32 23.02 -27.98
N LEU A 417 0.88 23.93 -27.12
CA LEU A 417 0.52 23.59 -25.74
C LEU A 417 -0.92 23.08 -25.62
N TYR A 418 -1.86 23.71 -26.32
CA TYR A 418 -3.29 23.46 -26.18
C TYR A 418 -3.95 23.04 -27.50
N SER A 419 -4.81 22.02 -27.42
CA SER A 419 -5.86 21.78 -28.41
C SER A 419 -7.24 21.80 -27.77
N PHE A 420 -8.15 22.46 -28.47
CA PHE A 420 -9.51 22.76 -28.06
C PHE A 420 -10.47 22.05 -29.02
N LYS A 421 -11.27 21.10 -28.52
CA LYS A 421 -12.23 20.33 -29.33
C LYS A 421 -13.56 21.04 -29.58
N GLU A 422 -14.06 21.80 -28.60
CA GLU A 422 -15.38 22.46 -28.58
C GLU A 422 -15.29 23.98 -28.29
N SER A 423 -16.20 24.56 -27.47
CA SER A 423 -16.19 26.00 -27.11
C SER A 423 -15.54 26.26 -25.75
N TYR A 424 -14.72 27.32 -25.65
CA TYR A 424 -13.93 27.62 -24.44
C TYR A 424 -13.76 29.11 -24.18
N ASP A 425 -13.62 29.44 -22.90
CA ASP A 425 -13.08 30.72 -22.43
C ASP A 425 -11.61 30.48 -22.04
N PHE A 426 -10.69 31.11 -22.78
CA PHE A 426 -9.29 31.20 -22.39
C PHE A 426 -9.04 32.57 -21.78
N ILE A 427 -8.69 32.61 -20.50
CA ILE A 427 -8.40 33.85 -19.79
C ILE A 427 -6.89 33.98 -19.66
N ASN A 428 -6.36 35.01 -20.31
CA ASN A 428 -4.99 35.46 -20.10
C ASN A 428 -5.00 36.60 -19.08
N GLU A 429 -4.71 36.28 -17.82
CA GLU A 429 -4.73 37.23 -16.69
C GLU A 429 -3.72 38.40 -16.85
N VAL A 430 -2.82 38.29 -17.83
CA VAL A 430 -1.75 39.25 -18.13
C VAL A 430 -2.25 40.36 -19.03
N GLU A 431 -2.94 39.96 -20.10
CA GLU A 431 -3.55 40.86 -21.06
C GLU A 431 -4.87 41.41 -20.51
N LYS A 432 -5.41 40.77 -19.46
CA LYS A 432 -6.81 40.93 -19.02
C LYS A 432 -7.77 40.72 -20.19
N GLU A 433 -7.38 39.81 -21.09
CA GLU A 433 -8.13 39.47 -22.28
C GLU A 433 -8.74 38.09 -22.08
N GLU A 434 -10.03 38.01 -22.40
CA GLU A 434 -10.80 36.78 -22.45
C GLU A 434 -11.03 36.44 -23.92
N TYR A 435 -10.62 35.24 -24.30
CA TYR A 435 -10.74 34.73 -25.65
C TYR A 435 -11.83 33.67 -25.69
N HIS A 436 -12.91 33.93 -26.42
CA HIS A 436 -13.95 32.94 -26.72
C HIS A 436 -13.58 32.18 -27.99
N LEU A 437 -13.31 30.89 -27.85
CA LEU A 437 -12.74 30.06 -28.91
C LEU A 437 -13.75 29.00 -29.37
N MET A 438 -13.74 28.69 -30.66
CA MET A 438 -14.56 27.65 -31.28
C MET A 438 -13.70 26.54 -31.91
N CYS A 439 -14.31 25.36 -32.04
CA CYS A 439 -13.75 24.03 -32.28
C CYS A 439 -12.51 23.92 -33.20
N ASN A 440 -11.64 22.95 -32.89
CA ASN A 440 -10.48 22.50 -33.67
C ASN A 440 -9.34 23.53 -33.84
N LYS A 441 -9.29 24.56 -32.99
CA LYS A 441 -8.18 25.52 -32.97
C LYS A 441 -7.07 25.06 -32.03
N LYS A 442 -5.83 25.11 -32.51
CA LYS A 442 -4.62 24.94 -31.69
C LYS A 442 -4.14 26.32 -31.22
N LEU A 443 -3.80 26.45 -29.94
CA LEU A 443 -3.33 27.71 -29.34
C LEU A 443 -2.16 27.45 -28.39
N GLY A 444 -1.41 28.51 -28.09
CA GLY A 444 -0.22 28.43 -27.25
C GLY A 444 0.96 27.76 -27.94
N ARG A 445 1.24 28.13 -29.20
CA ARG A 445 2.46 27.67 -29.89
C ARG A 445 3.68 28.39 -29.30
N TYR A 446 4.56 27.64 -28.64
CA TYR A 446 5.78 28.17 -28.03
C TYR A 446 6.99 27.81 -28.88
N CYS A 447 7.84 28.77 -29.23
CA CYS A 447 9.02 28.54 -30.08
C CYS A 447 10.34 29.03 -29.48
N ILE A 448 11.42 28.25 -29.62
CA ILE A 448 12.81 28.65 -29.34
C ILE A 448 13.34 29.42 -30.55
N GLY A 449 13.82 30.65 -30.33
CA GLY A 449 14.13 31.62 -31.38
C GLY A 449 14.98 31.13 -32.57
N LEU A 450 14.69 31.68 -33.75
CA LEU A 450 15.73 32.12 -34.69
C LEU A 450 15.96 33.61 -34.38
N ILE A 451 17.13 33.94 -33.81
CA ILE A 451 17.67 35.30 -33.96
C ILE A 451 18.23 35.34 -35.38
N ASP A 452 17.39 35.73 -36.34
CA ASP A 452 17.86 36.28 -37.60
C ASP A 452 17.75 37.80 -37.51
N TYR A 453 18.82 38.51 -37.89
CA TYR A 453 19.10 39.92 -37.60
C TYR A 453 18.11 40.96 -38.18
N HIS A 454 16.87 40.59 -38.53
CA HIS A 454 15.83 41.52 -38.95
C HIS A 454 14.41 41.19 -38.46
N VAL A 455 14.26 40.40 -37.40
CA VAL A 455 12.96 40.27 -36.72
C VAL A 455 13.13 40.61 -35.25
N GLU A 456 12.52 41.70 -34.80
CA GLU A 456 12.35 42.02 -33.38
C GLU A 456 11.54 40.89 -32.72
N CYS A 457 12.22 39.85 -32.25
CA CYS A 457 11.72 38.95 -31.23
C CYS A 457 11.60 39.75 -29.93
N ASN A 458 10.50 40.48 -29.78
CA ASN A 458 10.14 41.13 -28.54
C ASN A 458 9.76 40.04 -27.53
N GLN A 459 10.60 39.85 -26.51
CA GLN A 459 10.54 38.78 -25.51
C GLN A 459 9.29 38.80 -24.58
N ASN A 460 8.14 39.32 -25.00
CA ASN A 460 6.93 39.42 -24.17
C ASN A 460 5.60 39.44 -24.96
N LYS A 461 5.51 38.85 -26.16
CA LYS A 461 4.23 38.79 -26.90
C LYS A 461 3.93 37.41 -27.45
N TYR A 462 2.88 36.80 -26.91
CA TYR A 462 2.14 35.71 -27.56
C TYR A 462 1.49 36.27 -28.83
N HIS A 463 2.17 36.20 -29.96
CA HIS A 463 1.57 36.49 -31.25
C HIS A 463 1.96 35.42 -32.27
N CYS A 464 0.97 34.70 -32.76
CA CYS A 464 0.93 34.25 -34.15
C CYS A 464 -0.41 34.69 -34.76
N PRO A 465 -0.40 35.29 -35.97
CA PRO A 465 -1.53 36.00 -36.56
C PRO A 465 -2.50 35.10 -37.37
N CYS A 466 -3.69 35.67 -37.65
CA CYS A 466 -4.72 35.34 -38.66
C CYS A 466 -5.67 34.16 -38.31
N ASP A 467 -7.00 34.28 -38.25
CA ASP A 467 -7.92 35.06 -39.11
C ASP A 467 -8.78 36.11 -38.37
N GLU A 468 -9.08 37.17 -39.12
CA GLU A 468 -9.93 38.30 -38.78
C GLU A 468 -11.39 37.90 -38.49
N THR A 469 -12.02 38.62 -37.56
CA THR A 469 -13.46 38.63 -37.20
C THR A 469 -13.95 37.31 -36.57
N ILE A 470 -14.32 37.27 -35.30
CA ILE A 470 -15.44 37.99 -34.69
C ILE A 470 -15.01 38.46 -33.30
N LYS A 471 -14.79 39.77 -33.13
CA LYS A 471 -15.05 40.43 -31.85
C LYS A 471 -16.56 40.58 -31.75
N GLU A 472 -17.22 39.72 -31.00
CA GLU A 472 -18.55 40.06 -30.49
C GLU A 472 -18.33 40.85 -29.20
N GLU A 473 -18.30 42.17 -29.32
CA GLU A 473 -18.74 43.02 -28.22
C GLU A 473 -20.25 42.84 -28.10
N LEU A 474 -20.72 42.19 -27.03
CA LEU A 474 -22.01 42.42 -26.37
C LEU A 474 -22.01 41.92 -24.92
#